data_AF-A0A839WCT0-F1
#
_entry.id   AF-A0A839WCT0-F1
#
_cell.length_a   1.000
_cell.length_b   1.000
_cell.length_c   1.000
_cell.angle_alpha   90.00
_cell.angle_beta   90.00
_cell.angle_gamma   90.00
#
_symmetry.space_group_name_H-M   'P 1'
#
loop_
_entity.id
_entity.type
_entity.pdbx_description
1 polymer ?
#
loop_
_entity_poly.entity_id
_entity_poly.type
_entity_poly.pdbx_seq_one_letter_code
_entity_poly.pdbx_strand_id
1 'polypeptide(L)' 'MQFVSESSVMSEQNFDFLAFSFAGMQLRGREVNLDNITGLMEHESKIWFRNRYDYYLNQFRNGFATHK' A
#
# COMPACT_ATOMS: atom_id res chain seq x y z
N MET A 1 17.19 -18.29 20.27
CA MET A 1 16.73 -16.97 19.79
C MET A 1 16.56 -17.07 18.28
N GLN A 2 15.32 -17.14 17.79
CA GLN A 2 15.05 -17.17 16.36
C GLN A 2 15.26 -15.76 15.82
N PHE A 3 16.32 -15.56 15.03
CA PHE A 3 16.40 -14.44 14.11
C PHE A 3 15.29 -14.67 13.07
N VAL A 4 14.14 -14.06 13.29
CA VAL A 4 13.21 -13.81 12.20
C VAL A 4 13.98 -12.90 11.26
N SER A 5 14.47 -13.47 10.17
CA SER A 5 14.98 -12.70 9.06
C SER A 5 13.84 -11.81 8.58
N GLU A 6 13.91 -10.54 8.97
CA GLU A 6 13.00 -9.46 8.58
C GLU A 6 12.78 -9.42 7.04
N SER A 7 13.74 -9.98 6.30
CA SER A 7 13.72 -10.16 4.85
C SER A 7 12.73 -11.20 4.31
N SER A 8 12.09 -12.03 5.14
CA SER A 8 11.15 -13.08 4.69
C SER A 8 9.68 -12.64 4.64
N VAL A 9 9.35 -11.50 5.26
CA VAL A 9 7.94 -11.05 5.44
C VAL A 9 7.49 -10.09 4.32
N MET A 10 8.36 -9.76 3.37
CA MET A 10 8.09 -8.81 2.30
C MET A 10 7.84 -9.51 0.96
N SER A 11 6.91 -10.47 0.92
CA SER A 11 6.38 -11.03 -0.34
C SER A 11 5.60 -9.93 -1.10
N GLU A 12 5.62 -9.95 -2.44
CA GLU A 12 4.81 -9.07 -3.30
C GLU A 12 3.34 -9.03 -2.89
N GLN A 13 2.82 -10.15 -2.39
CA GLN A 13 1.45 -10.27 -1.87
C GLN A 13 1.21 -9.43 -0.61
N ASN A 14 2.22 -9.30 0.26
CA ASN A 14 2.13 -8.41 1.43
C ASN A 14 2.15 -6.93 1.00
N PHE A 15 2.92 -6.59 -0.04
CA PHE A 15 2.94 -5.22 -0.56
C PHE A 15 1.61 -4.82 -1.21
N ASP A 16 0.96 -5.72 -1.95
CA ASP A 16 -0.35 -5.48 -2.54
C ASP A 16 -1.41 -5.22 -1.46
N PHE A 17 -1.44 -6.06 -0.42
CA PHE A 17 -2.36 -5.91 0.71
C PHE A 17 -2.14 -4.59 1.48
N LEU A 18 -0.88 -4.20 1.67
CA LEU A 18 -0.54 -2.93 2.29
C LEU A 18 -1.03 -1.77 1.42
N ALA A 19 -0.76 -1.77 0.11
CA ALA A 19 -1.20 -0.73 -0.81
C ALA A 19 -2.73 -0.56 -0.78
N PHE A 20 -3.48 -1.66 -0.82
CA PHE A 20 -4.95 -1.65 -0.69
C PHE A 20 -5.41 -1.06 0.64
N SER A 21 -4.86 -1.56 1.75
CA SER A 21 -5.25 -1.15 3.10
C SER A 21 -4.98 0.34 3.32
N PHE A 22 -3.81 0.82 2.93
CA PHE A 22 -3.45 2.23 3.04
C PHE A 22 -4.30 3.12 2.14
N ALA A 23 -4.62 2.71 0.92
CA ALA A 23 -5.52 3.48 0.06
C ALA A 23 -6.91 3.63 0.71
N GLY A 24 -7.42 2.56 1.33
CA GLY A 24 -8.67 2.60 2.10
C GLY A 24 -8.58 3.50 3.34
N MET A 25 -7.44 3.54 4.02
CA MET A 25 -7.20 4.45 5.14
C MET A 25 -7.28 5.92 4.73
N GLN A 26 -6.64 6.28 3.61
CA GLN A 26 -6.67 7.65 3.10
C GLN A 26 -8.08 8.12 2.75
N LEU A 27 -8.92 7.24 2.19
CA LEU A 27 -10.31 7.58 1.90
C LEU A 27 -11.18 7.76 3.14
N ARG A 28 -10.82 7.10 4.24
CA ARG A 28 -11.47 7.30 5.55
C ARG A 28 -10.95 8.54 6.28
N GLY A 29 -10.14 9.38 5.61
CA GLY A 29 -9.60 10.62 6.16
C GLY A 29 -8.40 10.43 7.09
N ARG A 30 -7.76 9.25 7.10
CA ARG A 30 -6.51 9.05 7.83
C ARG A 30 -5.32 9.45 6.97
N GLU A 31 -4.39 10.20 7.55
CA GLU A 31 -3.13 10.53 6.89
C GLU A 31 -2.29 9.26 6.68
N VAL A 32 -1.80 9.07 5.45
CA VAL A 32 -0.95 7.96 5.07
C VAL A 32 0.37 8.52 4.59
N ASN A 33 1.43 8.31 5.37
CA ASN A 33 2.78 8.70 4.98
C ASN A 33 3.45 7.57 4.16
N LEU A 34 3.32 7.67 2.84
CA LEU A 34 3.89 6.71 1.90
C LEU A 34 5.42 6.64 1.97
N ASP A 35 6.10 7.73 2.29
CA ASP A 35 7.56 7.74 2.38
C ASP A 35 8.07 6.98 3.59
N ASN A 36 7.35 7.02 4.71
CA ASN A 36 7.65 6.19 5.87
C ASN A 36 7.37 4.70 5.59
N ILE A 37 6.29 4.38 4.87
CA ILE A 37 5.92 3.00 4.51
C ILE A 37 6.92 2.39 3.51
N THR A 38 7.39 3.20 2.57
CA THR A 38 8.31 2.77 1.50
C THR A 38 9.78 2.99 1.84
N GLY A 39 10.11 3.46 3.05
CA GLY A 39 11.47 3.84 3.45
C GLY A 39 12.48 2.70 3.47
N LEU A 40 12.01 1.46 3.64
CA LEU A 40 12.82 0.24 3.59
C LEU A 40 12.68 -0.52 2.26
N MET A 41 11.88 -0.01 1.32
CA MET A 41 11.66 -0.67 0.04
C MET A 41 12.74 -0.30 -0.97
N GLU A 42 13.17 -1.29 -1.75
CA GLU A 42 13.99 -1.07 -2.93
C GLU A 42 13.25 -0.18 -3.95
N HIS A 43 14.01 0.53 -4.77
CA HIS A 43 13.46 1.57 -5.67
C HIS A 43 12.35 1.04 -6.59
N GLU A 44 12.51 -0.16 -7.14
CA GLU A 44 11.50 -0.80 -8.00
C GLU A 44 10.23 -1.17 -7.22
N SER A 45 10.40 -1.70 -6.00
CA SER A 45 9.28 -2.04 -5.11
C SER A 45 8.52 -0.78 -4.67
N LYS A 46 9.23 0.33 -4.42
CA LYS A 46 8.62 1.63 -4.11
C LYS A 46 7.77 2.16 -5.26
N ILE A 47 8.26 2.07 -6.50
CA ILE A 47 7.50 2.46 -7.69
C ILE A 47 6.26 1.58 -7.84
N TRP A 48 6.43 0.26 -7.74
CA TRP A 48 5.32 -0.69 -7.85
C TRP A 48 4.24 -0.43 -6.79
N PHE A 49 4.65 -0.25 -5.54
CA PHE A 49 3.76 0.03 -4.42
C PHE A 49 2.97 1.32 -4.64
N ARG A 50 3.63 2.39 -5.12
CA ARG A 50 2.98 3.67 -5.39
C ARG A 50 1.94 3.55 -6.50
N ASN A 51 2.28 2.89 -7.60
CA ASN A 51 1.33 2.63 -8.69
C ASN A 51 0.12 1.85 -8.19
N ARG A 52 0.34 0.89 -7.29
CA ARG A 52 -0.73 0.03 -6.78
C ARG A 52 -1.64 0.75 -5.79
N TYR A 53 -1.05 1.57 -4.93
CA TYR A 53 -1.74 2.48 -4.05
C TYR A 53 -2.66 3.46 -4.82
N ASP A 54 -2.14 4.11 -5.87
CA ASP A 54 -2.91 5.04 -6.70
C ASP A 54 -4.04 4.32 -7.47
N TYR A 55 -3.77 3.10 -7.94
CA TYR A 55 -4.80 2.25 -8.53
C TYR A 55 -5.96 2.01 -7.56
N TYR A 56 -5.69 1.61 -6.32
CA TYR A 56 -6.75 1.38 -5.33
C TYR A 56 -7.47 2.66 -4.92
N LEU A 57 -6.77 3.79 -4.78
CA LEU A 57 -7.43 5.08 -4.55
C LEU A 57 -8.43 5.41 -5.65
N ASN A 58 -8.06 5.22 -6.91
CA ASN A 58 -8.96 5.46 -8.04
C ASN A 58 -10.10 4.44 -8.07
N GLN A 59 -9.83 3.15 -7.83
CA GLN A 59 -10.86 2.11 -7.76
C GLN A 59 -11.89 2.43 -6.69
N PHE A 60 -11.46 2.80 -5.50
CA PHE A 60 -12.37 3.16 -4.44
C PHE A 60 -13.12 4.45 -4.76
N ARG A 61 -12.45 5.52 -5.22
CA ARG A 61 -13.13 6.77 -5.63
C ARG A 61 -14.21 6.51 -6.69
N ASN A 62 -13.92 5.66 -7.66
CA ASN A 62 -14.86 5.32 -8.74
C ASN A 62 -15.95 4.35 -8.28
N GLY A 63 -15.64 3.38 -7.41
CA GLY A 63 -16.60 2.43 -6.83
C GLY A 63 -17.52 3.07 -5.79
N PHE A 64 -17.04 4.11 -5.08
CA PHE A 64 -17.89 4.97 -4.24
C PHE A 64 -18.77 5.92 -5.07
N ALA A 65 -18.41 6.21 -6.34
CA ALA A 65 -19.18 7.08 -7.22
C ALA A 65 -20.36 6.40 -7.93
N THR A 66 -20.43 5.06 -7.93
CA THR A 66 -21.49 4.28 -8.63
C THR A 66 -22.74 4.00 -7.80
N HIS A 67 -22.90 4.58 -6.61
CA HIS A 67 -24.12 4.50 -5.81
C HIS A 67 -24.76 5.88 -5.62
N LYS A 68 -25.08 6.56 -6.72
CA LYS A 68 -25.89 7.79 -6.71
C LYS A 68 -27.06 7.69 -7.67
#